data_AF-A0A226MBN4-F1
#
_entry.id   AF-A0A226MBN4-F1
#
_cell.length_a   1.000
_cell.length_b   1.000
_cell.length_c   1.000
_cell.angle_alpha   90.00
_cell.angle_beta   90.00
_cell.angle_gamma   90.00
#
_symmetry.space_group_name_H-M   'P 1'
#
loop_
_entity.id
_entity.type
_entity.pdbx_description
1 polymer ?
#
loop_
_entity_poly.entity_id
_entity_poly.type
_entity_poly.pdbx_seq_one_letter_code
_entity_poly.pdbx_strand_id
1 'polypeptide(L)' 'MGHGGCGRYQPRIRRVGLELYAEWKHVNEDSQEKKILLSPERVHEVLKRVPDDECVVLGMEPRFARPEWM' A
#
# COMPACT_ATOMS: atom_id res chain seq x y z
N MET A 1 -4.59 -7.60 21.86
CA MET A 1 -4.21 -8.39 20.66
C MET A 1 -3.69 -7.41 19.63
N GLY A 2 -2.41 -7.48 19.26
CA GLY A 2 -1.85 -6.58 18.26
C GLY A 2 -2.41 -6.90 16.88
N HIS A 3 -2.84 -5.88 16.13
CA HIS A 3 -3.13 -6.00 14.70
C HIS A 3 -1.82 -6.43 14.02
N GLY A 4 -1.75 -7.67 13.53
CA GLY A 4 -0.51 -8.32 13.06
C GLY A 4 0.18 -7.56 11.92
N GLY A 5 1.01 -6.57 12.26
CA GLY A 5 1.77 -5.77 11.31
C GLY A 5 3.13 -6.38 10.97
N CYS A 6 3.66 -6.05 9.79
CA CYS A 6 5.02 -6.44 9.38
C CYS A 6 6.14 -5.59 10.02
N GLY A 7 5.80 -4.54 10.77
CA GLY A 7 6.76 -3.69 11.50
C GLY A 7 7.54 -2.67 10.65
N ARG A 8 7.31 -2.58 9.34
CA ARG A 8 7.97 -1.57 8.47
C ARG A 8 7.36 -0.18 8.65
N TYR A 9 8.18 0.87 8.61
CA TYR A 9 7.69 2.25 8.56
C TYR A 9 6.81 2.49 7.32
N GLN A 10 5.70 3.20 7.49
CA GLN A 10 4.83 3.60 6.39
C GLN A 10 5.43 4.80 5.63
N PRO A 11 5.54 4.74 4.29
CA PRO A 11 6.03 5.86 3.50
C PRO A 11 5.01 7.00 3.41
N ARG A 12 5.49 8.17 3.02
CA ARG A 12 4.65 9.24 2.45
C ARG A 12 4.51 9.00 0.95
N ILE A 13 3.27 8.98 0.45
CA ILE A 13 2.99 8.89 -0.98
C ILE A 13 3.00 10.30 -1.58
N ARG A 14 3.79 10.53 -2.63
CA ARG A 14 3.90 11.81 -3.33
C ARG A 14 3.59 11.64 -4.81
N ARG A 15 2.76 12.54 -5.35
CA ARG A 15 2.44 12.59 -6.78
C ARG A 15 3.40 13.52 -7.51
N VAL A 16 3.97 13.04 -8.61
CA VAL A 16 4.83 13.81 -9.51
C VAL A 16 4.32 13.59 -10.93
N GLY A 17 3.62 14.58 -11.49
CA GLY A 17 2.91 14.40 -12.76
C GLY A 17 1.87 13.27 -12.66
N LEU A 18 2.08 12.21 -13.44
CA LEU A 18 1.25 10.99 -13.45
C LEU A 18 1.84 9.84 -12.61
N GLU A 19 3.01 10.03 -12.02
CA GLU A 19 3.70 9.01 -11.23
C GLU A 19 3.48 9.20 -9.73
N LEU A 20 3.53 8.09 -8.99
CA LEU A 20 3.48 8.09 -7.53
C LEU A 20 4.80 7.54 -6.95
N TYR A 21 5.34 8.24 -5.96
CA TYR A 21 6.55 7.84 -5.24
C TYR A 21 6.22 7.56 -3.77
N ALA A 22 6.83 6.52 -3.22
CA ALA A 22 6.87 6.26 -1.78
C ALA A 22 8.17 6.80 -1.21
N GLU A 23 8.08 7.69 -0.22
CA GLU A 23 9.23 8.33 0.43
C GLU A 23 9.24 8.06 1.95
N TRP A 24 10.32 7.49 2.46
CA TRP A 24 10.53 7.17 3.87
C TRP A 24 11.44 8.19 4.54
N LYS A 25 11.01 8.72 5.69
CA LYS A 25 11.87 9.54 6.57
C LYS A 25 12.81 8.67 7.42
N HIS A 26 12.32 7.51 7.85
CA HIS A 26 13.05 6.53 8.65
C HIS A 26 12.93 5.17 7.98
N VAL A 27 13.98 4.37 8.08
CA VAL A 27 14.04 2.99 7.58
C VAL A 27 14.44 2.08 8.74
N ASN A 28 13.90 0.87 8.77
CA ASN A 28 14.27 -0.14 9.78
C ASN A 28 15.52 -0.92 9.35
N GLU A 29 15.81 -0.94 8.05
CA GLU A 29 16.90 -1.68 7.41
C GLU A 29 17.74 -0.69 6.59
N ASP A 30 19.05 -0.68 6.77
CA ASP A 30 19.95 0.25 6.06
C ASP A 30 19.98 0.02 4.54
N SER A 31 19.64 -1.19 4.10
CA SER A 31 19.52 -1.55 2.68
C SER A 31 18.24 -1.03 2.02
N GLN A 32 17.28 -0.50 2.80
CA GLN A 32 16.02 -0.02 2.25
C GLN A 32 16.20 1.34 1.55
N GLU A 33 15.82 1.42 0.28
CA GLU A 33 15.75 2.69 -0.43
C GLU A 33 14.73 3.64 0.21
N LYS A 34 15.15 4.91 0.38
CA LYS A 34 14.29 5.94 0.99
C LYS A 34 13.26 6.52 0.03
N LYS A 35 13.40 6.29 -1.27
CA LYS A 35 12.49 6.78 -2.30
C LYS A 35 12.37 5.74 -3.40
N ILE A 36 11.15 5.25 -3.63
CA ILE A 36 10.86 4.21 -4.62
C ILE A 36 9.68 4.66 -5.48
N LEU A 37 9.76 4.44 -6.79
CA LEU A 37 8.61 4.59 -7.71
C LEU A 37 7.60 3.47 -7.43
N LEU A 38 6.33 3.82 -7.26
CA LEU A 38 5.27 2.84 -7.05
C LEU A 38 4.84 2.27 -8.39
N SER A 39 5.33 1.07 -8.70
CA SER A 39 4.89 0.35 -9.90
C SER A 39 3.42 -0.11 -9.74
N PRO A 40 2.62 -0.11 -10.82
CA PRO A 40 1.26 -0.60 -10.78
C PRO A 40 1.16 -2.04 -10.29
N GLU A 41 2.08 -2.91 -10.69
CA GLU A 41 2.09 -4.32 -10.31
C GLU A 41 2.26 -4.48 -8.79
N ARG A 42 3.15 -3.67 -8.19
CA ARG A 42 3.36 -3.69 -6.74
C ARG A 42 2.11 -3.25 -5.98
N VAL A 43 1.41 -2.24 -6.47
CA VAL A 43 0.16 -1.76 -5.86
C VAL A 43 -0.93 -2.83 -5.98
N HIS A 44 -1.11 -3.40 -7.17
CA HIS A 44 -2.09 -4.46 -7.41
C HIS A 44 -1.88 -5.69 -6.51
N GLU A 45 -0.64 -6.15 -6.32
CA GLU A 45 -0.33 -7.28 -5.44
C GLU A 45 -0.58 -6.99 -3.94
N VAL A 46 -0.52 -5.71 -3.53
CA VAL A 46 -0.92 -5.30 -2.18
C VAL A 46 -2.44 -5.25 -2.05
N LEU A 47 -3.14 -4.68 -3.03
CA LEU A 47 -4.60 -4.55 -3.01
C LEU A 47 -5.30 -5.92 -3.03
N LYS A 48 -4.75 -6.89 -3.76
CA LYS A 48 -5.22 -8.29 -3.75
C LYS A 48 -5.23 -8.97 -2.39
N ARG A 49 -4.41 -8.50 -1.45
CA ARG A 49 -4.29 -9.08 -0.10
C ARG A 49 -5.28 -8.49 0.89
N VAL A 50 -6.03 -7.45 0.51
CA VAL A 50 -7.08 -6.88 1.36
C VAL A 50 -8.19 -7.93 1.49
N PRO A 51 -8.57 -8.39 2.69
CA PRO A 51 -9.69 -9.33 2.85
C PRO A 51 -11.05 -8.62 2.71
N ASP A 52 -12.11 -9.39 2.53
CA ASP A 52 -13.47 -8.86 2.31
C ASP A 52 -13.95 -7.97 3.48
N ASP A 53 -13.70 -8.36 4.73
CA ASP A 53 -14.07 -7.56 5.91
C ASP A 53 -13.41 -6.18 5.91
N GLU A 54 -12.14 -6.09 5.46
CA GLU A 54 -11.41 -4.82 5.36
C GLU A 54 -11.86 -4.00 4.13
N CYS A 55 -12.34 -4.64 3.07
CA CYS A 55 -12.96 -3.92 1.95
C CYS A 55 -14.19 -3.15 2.45
N VAL A 56 -15.01 -3.76 3.31
CA VAL A 56 -16.19 -3.11 3.91
C VAL A 56 -15.78 -1.92 4.79
N VAL A 57 -14.70 -2.05 5.57
CA VAL A 57 -14.14 -0.93 6.37
C VAL A 57 -13.69 0.23 5.48
N LEU A 58 -13.15 -0.06 4.29
CA LEU A 58 -12.77 0.94 3.28
C LEU A 58 -13.97 1.54 2.53
N GLY A 59 -15.19 1.10 2.82
CA GLY A 59 -16.40 1.54 2.12
C GLY A 59 -16.58 0.91 0.74
N MET A 60 -15.92 -0.22 0.49
CA MET A 60 -15.96 -0.96 -0.76
C MET A 60 -16.81 -2.23 -0.60
N GLU A 61 -17.50 -2.65 -1.66
CA GLU A 61 -18.31 -3.87 -1.67
C GLU A 61 -17.54 -4.98 -2.40
N PRO A 62 -17.08 -6.03 -1.70
CA PRO A 62 -16.23 -7.09 -2.29
C PRO A 62 -16.80 -7.74 -3.54
N ARG A 63 -18.13 -7.79 -3.68
CA ARG A 63 -18.79 -8.42 -4.83
C ARG A 63 -18.82 -7.55 -6.09
N PHE A 64 -18.73 -6.23 -5.94
CA PHE A 64 -18.97 -5.29 -7.04
C PHE A 64 -17.85 -4.26 -7.23
N ALA A 65 -17.00 -4.04 -6.24
CA ALA A 65 -15.97 -3.01 -6.26
C ALA A 65 -14.77 -3.43 -5.39
N ARG A 66 -14.01 -4.45 -5.80
CA ARG A 66 -12.76 -4.80 -5.10
C ARG A 66 -11.67 -3.76 -5.37
N PRO A 67 -10.80 -3.46 -4.38
CA PRO A 67 -9.71 -2.51 -4.55
C PRO A 67 -8.77 -2.84 -5.72
N GLU A 68 -8.49 -4.13 -5.94
CA GLU A 68 -7.58 -4.59 -7.00
C GLU A 68 -8.10 -4.41 -8.44
N TRP A 69 -9.34 -3.95 -8.64
CA TRP A 69 -9.92 -3.75 -9.97
C TRP A 69 -9.68 -2.33 -10.55
N MET A 70 -8.97 -1.47 -9.83
CA MET A 70 -8.51 -0.16 -10.28
C MET A 70 -7.15 -0.26 -10.97
#